data_AF-A0A0M8ZYE0-F1
#
_entry.id   AF-A0A0M8ZYE0-F1
#
_cell.length_a   1.000
_cell.length_b   1.000
_cell.length_c   1.000
_cell.angle_alpha   90.00
_cell.angle_beta   90.00
_cell.angle_gamma   90.00
#
_symmetry.space_group_name_H-M   'P 1'
#
loop_
_entity.id
_entity.type
_entity.pdbx_description
1 polymer ?
#
loop_
_entity_poly.entity_id
_entity_poly.type
_entity_poly.pdbx_seq_one_letter_code
_entity_poly.pdbx_strand_id
1 'polypeptide(L)'
;MGELSFKTHCALAFILRVTLVFYSNFHDEIFHVPYTDVDYMVMVTYNPVLTSQYFFWYLSLLPLCLPRFGLSLRRSLCLCLVWILSQSLWLLAAYLLEFQGLNTFTYIWIASLFFFVVNVKILNDIIAYYKY
;
A
#
# COMPACT_ATOMS: atom_id res chain seq x y z
N MET A 1 -3.98 -17.38 -32.37
CA MET A 1 -4.68 -17.47 -31.07
C MET A 1 -5.87 -16.55 -31.16
N GLY A 2 -7.11 -17.05 -31.04
CA GLY A 2 -8.29 -16.18 -31.09
C GLY A 2 -8.25 -15.18 -29.94
N GLU A 3 -8.48 -13.90 -30.23
CA GLU A 3 -8.56 -12.88 -29.18
C GLU A 3 -9.71 -13.21 -28.24
N LEU A 4 -9.39 -13.41 -26.96
CA LEU A 4 -10.38 -13.67 -25.92
C LEU A 4 -11.30 -12.44 -25.79
N SER A 5 -12.61 -12.65 -25.67
CA SER A 5 -13.55 -11.54 -25.44
C SER A 5 -13.22 -10.82 -24.13
N PHE A 6 -13.45 -9.50 -24.07
CA PHE A 6 -13.27 -8.70 -22.84
C PHE A 6 -13.98 -9.32 -21.62
N LYS A 7 -15.20 -9.84 -21.82
CA LYS A 7 -15.95 -10.53 -20.75
C LYS A 7 -15.22 -11.75 -20.20
N THR A 8 -14.61 -12.54 -21.09
CA THR A 8 -13.84 -13.72 -20.73
C THR A 8 -12.57 -13.33 -19.98
N HIS A 9 -11.88 -12.27 -20.40
CA HIS A 9 -10.75 -11.72 -19.65
C HIS A 9 -11.14 -11.29 -18.23
N CYS A 10 -12.23 -10.53 -18.08
CA CYS A 10 -12.70 -10.10 -16.77
C CYS A 10 -13.08 -11.30 -15.88
N ALA A 11 -13.77 -12.30 -16.43
CA ALA A 11 -14.15 -13.50 -15.69
C ALA A 11 -12.92 -14.30 -15.23
N LEU A 12 -11.96 -14.54 -16.13
CA LEU A 12 -10.71 -15.24 -15.80
C LEU A 12 -9.92 -14.48 -14.73
N ALA A 13 -9.80 -13.16 -14.86
CA ALA A 13 -9.05 -12.33 -13.93
C ALA A 13 -9.75 -12.22 -12.55
N PHE A 14 -11.07 -12.35 -12.49
CA PHE A 14 -11.82 -12.45 -11.24
C PHE A 14 -11.60 -13.81 -10.56
N ILE A 15 -11.73 -14.91 -11.32
CA ILE A 15 -11.48 -16.27 -10.81
C ILE A 15 -10.06 -16.38 -10.26
N LEU A 16 -9.06 -15.92 -11.02
CA LEU A 16 -7.66 -15.93 -10.59
C LEU A 16 -7.47 -15.16 -9.27
N ARG A 17 -8.08 -13.98 -9.12
CA ARG A 17 -7.98 -13.18 -7.88
C ARG A 17 -8.61 -13.89 -6.69
N VAL A 18 -9.80 -14.46 -6.86
CA VAL A 18 -10.45 -15.24 -5.80
C VAL A 18 -9.59 -16.42 -5.37
N THR A 19 -9.02 -17.17 -6.33
CA THR A 19 -8.09 -18.26 -6.04
C THR A 19 -6.86 -17.80 -5.27
N LEU A 20 -6.25 -16.67 -5.65
CA LEU A 20 -5.10 -16.11 -4.95
C LEU A 20 -5.43 -15.65 -3.52
N VAL A 21 -6.63 -15.12 -3.28
CA VAL A 21 -7.09 -14.77 -1.93
C VAL A 21 -7.27 -16.02 -1.06
N PHE A 22 -7.80 -17.12 -1.60
CA PHE A 22 -7.86 -18.38 -0.84
C PHE A 22 -6.46 -18.95 -0.59
N TYR A 23 -5.58 -18.89 -1.59
CA TYR A 23 -4.19 -19.30 -1.46
C TYR A 23 -3.44 -18.49 -0.40
N SER A 24 -3.69 -17.18 -0.28
CA SER A 24 -3.03 -16.35 0.74
C SER A 24 -3.42 -16.77 2.15
N ASN A 25 -4.68 -17.12 2.40
CA ASN A 25 -5.11 -17.68 3.70
C ASN A 25 -4.41 -19.01 4.00
N PHE A 26 -4.34 -19.91 3.02
CA PHE A 26 -3.62 -21.18 3.16
C PHE A 26 -2.12 -20.98 3.42
N HIS A 27 -1.50 -20.01 2.76
CA HIS A 27 -0.09 -19.67 2.95
C HIS A 27 0.15 -19.12 4.36
N ASP A 28 -0.71 -18.23 4.86
CA ASP A 28 -0.60 -17.67 6.21
C ASP A 28 -0.78 -18.74 7.31
N GLU A 29 -1.48 -19.85 7.06
CA GLU A 29 -1.61 -20.94 8.05
C GLU A 29 -0.37 -21.85 8.12
N ILE A 30 0.37 -22.00 7.01
CA ILE A 30 1.43 -23.01 6.89
C ILE A 30 2.83 -22.42 7.08
N PHE A 31 3.03 -21.19 6.62
CA PHE A 31 4.35 -20.56 6.60
C PHE A 31 4.65 -19.85 7.92
N HIS A 32 5.93 -19.81 8.29
CA HIS A 32 6.38 -19.17 9.52
C HIS A 32 6.18 -17.63 9.53
N VAL A 33 5.98 -17.02 8.36
CA VAL A 33 5.78 -15.58 8.18
C VAL A 33 4.42 -15.33 7.52
N PRO A 34 3.36 -15.05 8.28
CA PRO A 34 1.99 -15.02 7.77
C PRO A 34 1.48 -13.59 7.60
N TYR A 35 2.12 -12.86 6.69
CA TYR A 35 1.81 -11.47 6.36
C TYR A 35 1.64 -11.26 4.86
N THR A 36 1.16 -12.30 4.15
CA THR A 36 1.07 -12.30 2.68
C THR A 36 0.25 -11.12 2.13
N ASP A 37 -0.72 -10.64 2.91
CA ASP A 37 -1.59 -9.52 2.61
C ASP A 37 -0.94 -8.14 2.82
N VAL A 38 0.13 -8.06 3.62
CA VAL A 38 0.89 -6.84 3.93
C VAL A 38 2.15 -6.70 3.04
N ASP A 39 2.58 -7.76 2.37
CA ASP A 39 3.82 -7.80 1.57
C ASP A 39 3.90 -6.70 0.49
N TYR A 40 2.77 -6.34 -0.13
CA TYR A 40 2.74 -5.23 -1.08
C TYR A 40 3.13 -3.90 -0.43
N MET A 41 2.72 -3.66 0.81
CA MET A 41 3.11 -2.45 1.54
C MET A 41 4.60 -2.47 1.88
N VAL A 42 5.16 -3.64 2.22
CA VAL A 42 6.61 -3.82 2.42
C VAL A 42 7.36 -3.47 1.14
N MET A 43 6.96 -4.07 0.02
CA MET A 43 7.58 -3.84 -1.28
C MET A 43 7.57 -2.37 -1.66
N VAL A 44 6.43 -1.68 -1.53
CA VAL A 44 6.30 -0.25 -1.88
C VAL A 44 7.11 0.64 -0.94
N THR A 45 7.14 0.32 0.37
CA THR A 45 7.88 1.12 1.36
C THR A 45 9.38 1.11 1.10
N TYR A 46 9.93 -0.03 0.67
CA TYR A 46 11.37 -0.21 0.46
C TYR A 46 11.81 -0.11 -1.02
N ASN A 47 10.89 0.24 -1.92
CA ASN A 47 11.25 0.46 -3.32
C ASN A 47 12.05 1.78 -3.46
N PRO A 48 13.20 1.78 -4.15
CA PRO A 48 13.98 3.01 -4.39
C PRO A 48 13.22 4.06 -5.22
N VAL A 49 12.23 3.63 -6.00
CA VAL A 49 11.39 4.51 -6.80
C VAL A 49 10.00 4.57 -6.16
N LEU A 50 9.50 5.79 -5.97
CA LEU A 50 8.17 6.01 -5.41
C LEU A 50 7.27 6.68 -6.44
N THR A 51 6.10 6.09 -6.68
CA THR A 51 5.05 6.66 -7.53
C THR A 51 3.69 6.48 -6.88
N SER A 52 2.76 7.40 -7.12
CA SER A 52 1.39 7.29 -6.58
C SER A 52 0.63 6.06 -7.07
N GLN A 53 1.04 5.48 -8.20
CA GLN A 53 0.46 4.26 -8.75
C GLN A 53 0.64 3.08 -7.79
N TYR A 54 1.76 3.01 -7.08
CA TYR A 54 2.07 1.91 -6.16
C TYR A 54 1.11 1.83 -4.97
N PHE A 55 0.57 2.96 -4.52
CA PHE A 55 -0.35 2.98 -3.38
C PHE A 55 -1.66 2.23 -3.66
N PHE A 56 -2.09 2.16 -4.92
CA PHE A 56 -3.26 1.38 -5.31
C PHE A 56 -3.10 -0.11 -5.04
N TRP A 57 -1.87 -0.63 -5.05
CA TRP A 57 -1.63 -2.06 -4.87
C TRP A 57 -2.08 -2.53 -3.49
N TYR A 58 -1.60 -1.89 -2.42
CA TYR A 58 -1.99 -2.27 -1.05
C TYR A 58 -3.31 -1.61 -0.61
N LEU A 59 -3.68 -0.41 -1.10
CA LEU A 59 -4.95 0.21 -0.73
C LEU A 59 -6.17 -0.57 -1.26
N SER A 60 -6.04 -1.22 -2.42
CA SER A 60 -7.10 -2.07 -2.96
C SER A 60 -7.33 -3.34 -2.13
N LEU A 61 -6.29 -3.84 -1.46
CA LEU A 61 -6.35 -5.00 -0.57
C LEU A 61 -6.75 -4.62 0.86
N LEU A 62 -6.55 -3.37 1.26
CA LEU A 62 -6.81 -2.88 2.62
C LEU A 62 -8.19 -3.33 3.16
N PRO A 63 -9.33 -3.20 2.45
CA PRO A 63 -10.63 -3.64 2.96
C PRO A 63 -10.70 -5.11 3.34
N LEU A 64 -9.96 -5.97 2.63
CA LEU A 64 -9.87 -7.41 2.91
C LEU A 64 -9.00 -7.70 4.12
N CYS A 65 -7.97 -6.88 4.36
CA CYS A 65 -7.02 -7.04 5.46
C CYS A 65 -7.52 -6.43 6.78
N LEU A 66 -8.43 -5.44 6.72
CA LEU A 66 -8.96 -4.71 7.88
C LEU A 66 -9.40 -5.61 9.06
N PRO A 67 -10.12 -6.74 8.85
CA PRO A 67 -10.54 -7.60 9.97
C PRO A 67 -9.37 -8.24 10.74
N ARG A 68 -8.21 -8.39 10.09
CA ARG A 68 -7.00 -8.98 10.69
C ARG A 68 -6.24 -7.98 11.56
N PHE A 69 -6.52 -6.69 11.45
CA PHE A 69 -5.84 -5.67 12.24
C PHE A 69 -6.52 -5.45 13.59
N GLY A 70 -5.80 -5.69 14.68
CA GLY A 70 -6.22 -5.43 16.05
C GLY A 70 -6.11 -3.96 16.50
N LEU A 71 -5.97 -3.01 15.58
CA LEU A 71 -5.75 -1.60 15.88
C LEU A 71 -7.03 -0.92 16.38
N SER A 72 -6.91 -0.09 17.41
CA SER A 72 -8.02 0.77 17.84
C SER A 72 -8.40 1.77 16.74
N LEU A 73 -9.71 2.04 16.56
CA LEU A 73 -10.20 2.96 15.53
C LEU A 73 -9.52 4.34 15.56
N ARG A 74 -9.30 4.89 16.76
CA ARG A 74 -8.62 6.20 16.93
C ARG A 74 -7.20 6.18 16.35
N ARG A 75 -6.45 5.10 16.61
CA ARG A 75 -5.10 4.92 16.09
C ARG A 75 -5.13 4.73 14.57
N SER A 76 -6.04 3.92 14.04
CA SER A 76 -6.20 3.72 12.59
C SER A 76 -6.51 5.03 11.87
N LEU A 77 -7.42 5.85 12.42
CA LEU A 77 -7.74 7.17 11.88
C LEU A 77 -6.54 8.13 11.96
N CYS A 78 -5.83 8.15 13.08
CA CYS A 78 -4.62 8.97 13.23
C CYS A 78 -3.54 8.59 12.21
N LEU A 79 -3.26 7.30 12.04
CA LEU A 79 -2.32 6.78 11.05
C LEU A 79 -2.74 7.14 9.62
N CYS A 80 -4.02 6.99 9.29
CA CYS A 80 -4.57 7.36 7.99
C CYS A 80 -4.40 8.86 7.70
N LEU A 81 -4.70 9.73 8.68
CA LEU A 81 -4.53 11.18 8.53
C LEU A 81 -3.06 11.57 8.34
N VAL A 82 -2.15 10.99 9.11
CA VAL A 82 -0.71 11.24 8.98
C VAL A 82 -0.19 10.73 7.62
N TRP A 83 -0.69 9.60 7.14
CA TRP A 83 -0.36 9.08 5.81
C TRP A 83 -0.84 10.02 4.69
N ILE A 84 -2.10 10.47 4.73
CA ILE A 84 -2.65 11.42 3.74
C ILE A 84 -1.87 12.73 3.76
N LEU A 85 -1.55 13.26 4.95
CA LEU A 85 -0.80 14.51 5.10
C LEU A 85 0.61 14.39 4.50
N SER A 86 1.34 13.34 4.87
CA SER A 86 2.70 13.11 4.38
C SER A 86 2.73 12.88 2.87
N GLN A 87 1.79 12.13 2.31
CA GLN A 87 1.64 11.94 0.86
C GLN A 87 1.34 13.27 0.15
N SER A 88 0.45 14.09 0.72
CA SER A 88 0.03 15.36 0.14
C SER A 88 1.17 16.38 0.13
N LEU A 89 1.99 16.43 1.19
CA LEU A 89 3.20 17.27 1.23
C LEU A 89 4.22 16.85 0.17
N TRP A 90 4.43 15.54 0.01
CA TRP A 90 5.30 15.00 -1.02
C TRP A 90 4.82 15.35 -2.44
N LEU A 91 3.52 15.18 -2.70
CA LEU A 91 2.89 15.53 -3.98
C LEU A 91 2.92 17.03 -4.26
N LEU A 92 2.68 17.86 -3.25
CA LEU A 92 2.72 19.32 -3.39
C LEU A 92 4.12 19.77 -3.80
N ALA A 93 5.16 19.26 -3.13
CA ALA A 93 6.54 19.60 -3.48
C ALA A 93 6.87 19.15 -4.91
N ALA A 94 6.48 17.93 -5.31
CA ALA A 94 6.67 17.43 -6.67
C ALA A 94 5.90 18.27 -7.72
N TYR A 95 4.67 18.70 -7.40
CA TYR A 95 3.86 19.54 -8.27
C TYR A 95 4.51 20.92 -8.49
N LEU A 96 5.02 21.54 -7.42
CA LEU A 96 5.68 22.84 -7.51
C LEU A 96 6.99 22.76 -8.32
N LEU A 97 7.72 21.64 -8.23
CA LEU A 97 8.89 21.41 -9.07
C LEU A 97 8.51 21.25 -10.54
N GLU A 98 7.63 20.29 -10.84
CA GLU A 98 7.39 19.82 -12.21
C GLU A 98 6.51 20.79 -13.01
N PHE A 99 5.43 21.32 -12.40
CA PHE A 99 4.45 22.14 -13.12
C PHE A 99 4.64 23.63 -12.92
N GLN A 100 5.12 24.06 -11.75
CA GLN A 100 5.35 25.49 -11.46
C GLN A 100 6.81 25.90 -11.71
N GLY A 101 7.72 24.95 -11.97
CA GLY A 101 9.14 25.23 -12.25
C GLY A 101 9.90 25.82 -11.06
N LEU A 102 9.38 25.73 -9.84
CA LEU A 102 10.03 26.23 -8.63
C LEU A 102 11.07 25.23 -8.14
N ASN A 103 12.26 25.73 -7.76
CA ASN A 103 13.30 24.87 -7.20
C ASN A 103 12.93 24.36 -5.79
N THR A 104 12.26 23.21 -5.74
CA THR A 104 11.79 22.56 -4.51
C THR A 104 12.48 21.22 -4.23
N PHE A 105 13.66 20.97 -4.83
CA PHE A 105 14.42 19.71 -4.65
C PHE A 105 14.62 19.34 -3.17
N THR A 106 15.03 20.30 -2.33
CA THR A 106 15.20 20.07 -0.89
C THR A 106 13.89 19.71 -0.21
N TYR A 107 12.77 20.33 -0.59
CA TYR A 107 11.46 20.04 -0.02
C TYR A 107 10.97 18.65 -0.40
N ILE A 108 11.14 18.24 -1.66
CA ILE A 108 10.81 16.88 -2.10
C ILE A 108 11.65 15.86 -1.32
N TRP A 109 12.95 16.13 -1.14
CA TRP A 109 13.84 15.24 -0.39
C TRP A 109 13.39 15.06 1.07
N ILE A 110 13.15 16.17 1.79
CA ILE A 110 12.66 16.12 3.18
C ILE A 110 11.28 15.45 3.25
N ALA A 111 10.36 15.79 2.35
CA ALA A 111 9.03 15.21 2.32
C ALA A 111 9.07 13.69 2.03
N SER A 112 10.01 13.24 1.19
CA SER A 112 10.24 11.82 0.91
C SER A 112 10.73 11.07 2.15
N LEU A 113 11.66 11.64 2.92
CA LEU A 113 12.12 11.06 4.19
C LEU A 113 10.99 10.99 5.22
N PHE A 114 10.19 12.06 5.34
CA PHE A 114 9.05 12.07 6.25
C PHE A 114 8.01 11.02 5.83
N PHE A 115 7.66 10.95 4.55
CA PHE A 115 6.74 9.96 4.02
C PHE A 115 7.25 8.53 4.23
N PHE A 116 8.55 8.28 4.05
CA PHE A 116 9.17 6.99 4.33
C PHE A 116 9.02 6.59 5.81
N VAL A 117 9.34 7.49 6.75
CA VAL A 117 9.18 7.25 8.20
C VAL A 117 7.73 6.93 8.55
N VAL A 118 6.77 7.64 7.96
CA VAL A 118 5.33 7.38 8.16
C VAL A 118 4.95 5.98 7.67
N ASN A 119 5.37 5.58 6.47
CA ASN A 119 5.07 4.24 5.94
C ASN A 119 5.70 3.13 6.81
N VAL A 120 6.96 3.28 7.25
CA VAL A 120 7.62 2.36 8.17
C VAL A 120 6.86 2.27 9.50
N LYS A 121 6.38 3.40 10.05
CA LYS A 121 5.60 3.41 11.29
C LYS A 121 4.27 2.68 11.15
N ILE A 122 3.57 2.87 10.03
CA ILE A 122 2.30 2.18 9.75
C ILE A 122 2.55 0.68 9.59
N LEU A 123 3.58 0.29 8.84
CA LEU A 123 3.95 -1.10 8.65
C LEU A 123 4.26 -1.79 10.00
N ASN A 124 5.05 -1.14 10.86
CA ASN A 124 5.34 -1.65 12.20
C ASN A 124 4.08 -1.81 13.06
N ASP A 125 3.15 -0.85 12.99
CA ASP A 125 1.88 -0.94 13.71
C ASP A 125 0.97 -2.04 13.16
N ILE A 126 0.97 -2.26 11.85
CA ILE A 126 0.21 -3.35 11.24
C ILE A 126 0.75 -4.70 11.73
N ILE A 127 2.06 -4.91 11.68
CA ILE A 127 2.71 -6.16 12.11
C ILE A 127 2.50 -6.39 13.62
N ALA A 128 2.70 -5.37 14.46
CA ALA A 128 2.61 -5.51 15.91
C ALA A 128 1.19 -5.80 16.43
N TYR A 129 0.16 -5.39 15.67
CA TYR A 129 -1.25 -5.60 16.03
C TYR A 129 -1.94 -6.57 15.07
N TYR A 130 -1.18 -7.35 14.30
CA TYR A 130 -1.72 -8.36 13.41
C TYR A 130 -2.31 -9.52 14.22
N LYS A 131 -3.55 -9.90 13.92
CA LYS A 131 -4.22 -11.04 14.54
C LYS A 131 -4.14 -12.23 13.59
N TYR A 132 -3.74 -13.36 14.14
CA TYR A 132 -3.81 -14.68 13.52
C TYR A 132 -5.24 -15.21 13.58
#